data_AF-A0A7U9QVZ7-F1
#
_entry.id   AF-A0A7U9QVZ7-F1
#
_cell.length_a   1.000
_cell.length_b   1.000
_cell.length_c   1.000
_cell.angle_alpha   90.00
_cell.angle_beta   90.00
_cell.angle_gamma   90.00
#
_symmetry.space_group_name_H-M   'P 1'
#
loop_
_entity.id
_entity.type
_entity.pdbx_description
1 polymer ?
#
loop_
_entity_poly.entity_id
_entity_poly.type
_entity_poly.pdbx_seq_one_letter_code
_entity_poly.pdbx_strand_id
1 'polypeptide(L)' 'MSRTTYRGTPKAGLYTRLSVDDGYVDRESNSITSQKQMLTQFAEYHGIEIVETYVDDGWSGTNFVEVR' A
#
# COMPACT_ATOMS: atom_id res chain seq x y z
N MET A 1 -15.51 18.62 -13.96
CA MET A 1 -14.18 17.97 -13.86
C MET A 1 -14.09 16.95 -14.97
N SER A 2 -13.24 17.18 -15.97
CA SER A 2 -13.12 16.31 -17.15
C SER A 2 -12.51 14.98 -16.74
N ARG A 3 -13.27 13.90 -16.96
CA ARG A 3 -12.80 12.53 -16.71
C ARG A 3 -11.69 12.23 -17.71
N THR A 4 -10.45 12.09 -17.26
CA THR A 4 -9.31 11.69 -18.10
C THR A 4 -9.68 10.43 -18.87
N THR A 5 -9.84 10.52 -20.18
CA THR A 5 -10.24 9.38 -21.01
C THR A 5 -9.02 8.55 -21.38
N TYR A 6 -8.72 7.55 -20.57
CA TYR A 6 -7.80 6.48 -20.95
C TYR A 6 -8.46 5.59 -22.03
N ARG A 7 -7.67 5.02 -22.95
CA ARG A 7 -8.17 4.11 -24.02
C ARG A 7 -8.74 2.78 -23.48
N GLY A 8 -8.55 2.49 -22.19
CA GLY A 8 -9.06 1.33 -21.45
C GLY A 8 -8.95 1.59 -19.95
N THR A 9 -9.36 0.63 -19.12
CA THR A 9 -9.24 0.73 -17.66
C THR A 9 -7.76 0.82 -17.27
N PRO A 10 -7.29 1.95 -16.70
CA PRO A 10 -5.92 2.04 -16.22
C PRO A 10 -5.68 1.02 -15.10
N LYS A 11 -4.49 0.40 -15.10
CA LYS A 11 -4.07 -0.55 -14.07
C LYS A 11 -3.02 0.09 -13.17
N ALA A 12 -3.06 -0.19 -11.87
CA ALA A 12 -2.10 0.33 -10.89
C ALA A 12 -1.71 -0.72 -9.84
N GLY A 13 -0.46 -0.64 -9.38
CA GLY A 13 -0.02 -1.30 -8.15
C GLY A 13 -0.05 -0.30 -6.99
N LEU A 14 -0.47 -0.74 -5.82
CA LEU A 14 -0.39 0.06 -4.60
C LEU A 14 0.92 -0.24 -3.88
N TYR A 15 1.66 0.79 -3.46
CA TYR A 15 2.81 0.64 -2.57
C TYR A 15 2.55 1.41 -1.29
N THR A 16 2.68 0.72 -0.16
CA THR A 16 2.52 1.31 1.18
C THR A 16 3.76 1.01 2.00
N ARG A 17 4.22 1.99 2.77
CA ARG A 17 5.40 1.84 3.62
C ARG A 17 5.12 2.28 5.04
N LEU A 18 5.79 1.67 6.01
CA LEU A 18 5.68 2.12 7.38
C LEU A 18 6.18 3.55 7.53
N SER A 19 5.36 4.36 8.20
CA SER A 19 5.82 5.64 8.73
C SER A 19 6.69 5.32 9.94
N VAL A 20 7.97 5.64 9.87
CA VAL A 20 8.86 5.62 11.04
C VAL A 20 8.36 6.71 11.99
N ASP A 21 7.56 6.33 12.98
CA ASP A 21 7.08 7.21 14.05
C ASP A 21 7.71 6.68 15.35
N ASP A 22 8.54 7.51 16.00
CA ASP A 22 9.48 7.20 17.09
C ASP A 22 9.02 6.11 18.09
N GLY A 23 9.26 4.83 17.76
CA GLY A 23 9.31 3.71 18.71
C GLY A 23 7.99 3.04 19.12
N TYR A 24 6.86 3.31 18.46
CA TYR A 24 5.58 2.67 18.79
C TYR A 24 5.13 1.64 17.73
N VAL A 25 5.47 0.37 17.99
CA VAL A 25 5.18 -0.81 17.14
C VAL A 25 3.70 -0.98 16.77
N ASP A 26 2.77 -0.52 17.61
CA ASP A 26 1.32 -0.64 17.35
C ASP A 26 0.78 0.44 16.38
N ARG A 27 1.46 1.58 16.23
CA ARG A 27 1.03 2.66 15.32
C ARG A 27 1.42 2.37 13.87
N GLU A 28 2.44 1.56 13.69
CA GLU A 28 2.97 1.14 12.41
C GLU A 28 1.90 0.44 11.56
N SER A 29 1.22 -0.58 12.09
CA SER A 29 0.14 -1.30 11.39
C SER A 29 -1.06 -0.42 11.00
N ASN A 30 -1.37 0.59 11.82
CA ASN A 30 -2.45 1.54 11.54
C ASN A 30 -2.13 2.46 10.35
N SER A 31 -0.85 2.83 10.18
CA SER A 31 -0.39 3.67 9.07
C SER A 31 -0.55 2.97 7.72
N ILE A 32 -0.17 1.69 7.61
CA ILE A 32 -0.33 0.89 6.38
C ILE A 32 -1.80 0.75 6.02
N THR A 33 -2.63 0.42 7.02
CA THR A 33 -4.07 0.22 6.81
C THR A 33 -4.74 1.48 6.27
N SER A 34 -4.42 2.64 6.86
CA SER A 34 -4.94 3.94 6.41
C SER A 34 -4.46 4.29 5.00
N GLN A 35 -3.19 4.06 4.69
CA GLN A 35 -2.62 4.29 3.35
C GLN A 35 -3.33 3.44 2.28
N LYS A 36 -3.54 2.15 2.54
CA LYS A 36 -4.29 1.25 1.63
C LYS A 36 -5.69 1.77 1.38
N GLN A 37 -6.43 2.14 2.43
CA GLN A 37 -7.78 2.66 2.30
C GLN A 37 -7.86 3.93 1.44
N MET A 38 -6.93 4.86 1.61
CA MET A 38 -6.89 6.09 0.80
C MET A 38 -6.61 5.80 -0.68
N LEU A 39 -5.62 4.94 -0.95
CA LEU A 39 -5.23 4.58 -2.31
C LEU A 39 -6.33 3.79 -3.03
N THR A 40 -7.01 2.88 -2.33
CA THR A 40 -8.14 2.13 -2.87
C THR A 40 -9.30 3.07 -3.23
N GLN A 41 -9.68 3.97 -2.33
CA GLN A 41 -10.75 4.95 -2.62
C GLN A 41 -10.42 5.84 -3.82
N PHE A 42 -9.16 6.27 -3.95
CA PHE A 42 -8.70 7.02 -5.11
C PHE A 42 -8.83 6.20 -6.40
N ALA A 43 -8.35 4.95 -6.39
CA ALA A 43 -8.43 4.07 -7.54
C ALA A 43 -9.88 3.81 -7.97
N GLU A 44 -10.76 3.50 -7.03
CA GLU A 44 -12.19 3.29 -7.27
C GLU A 44 -12.85 4.54 -7.87
N TYR A 45 -12.61 5.72 -7.28
CA TYR A 45 -13.16 6.99 -7.77
C TYR A 45 -12.72 7.30 -9.20
N HIS A 46 -11.49 6.93 -9.56
CA HIS A 46 -10.92 7.18 -10.89
C HIS A 46 -11.10 6.02 -11.87
N GLY A 47 -11.74 4.91 -11.49
CA GLY A 47 -11.91 3.74 -12.33
C GLY A 47 -10.58 3.06 -12.68
N ILE A 48 -9.64 3.04 -11.74
CA ILE A 48 -8.34 2.37 -11.85
C ILE A 48 -8.45 0.96 -11.28
N GLU A 49 -8.04 -0.04 -12.06
CA GLU A 49 -7.93 -1.43 -11.63
C GLU A 49 -6.66 -1.62 -10.80
N ILE A 50 -6.80 -2.02 -9.54
CA ILE A 50 -5.66 -2.38 -8.70
C ILE A 50 -5.25 -3.81 -9.04
N VAL A 51 -4.01 -4.00 -9.51
CA VAL A 51 -3.48 -5.33 -9.89
C VAL A 51 -2.70 -6.00 -8.78
N GLU A 52 -2.04 -5.24 -7.92
CA GLU A 52 -1.20 -5.76 -6.84
C GLU A 52 -1.03 -4.71 -5.73
N THR A 53 -0.70 -5.15 -4.52
CA THR A 53 -0.36 -4.27 -3.39
C THR A 53 0.93 -4.76 -2.73
N TYR A 54 1.92 -3.88 -2.67
CA TYR A 54 3.21 -4.09 -2.04
C TYR A 54 3.28 -3.34 -0.71
N VAL A 55 3.75 -4.02 0.33
CA VAL A 55 3.90 -3.45 1.68
C VAL A 55 5.36 -3.52 2.07
N ASP A 56 5.92 -2.36 2.42
CA ASP A 56 7.27 -2.22 2.97
C ASP A 56 7.15 -1.81 4.44
N ASP A 57 7.21 -2.79 5.31
CA ASP A 57 7.14 -2.61 6.75
C ASP A 57 8.53 -2.47 7.40
N GLY A 58 9.55 -2.08 6.63
CA GLY A 58 10.89 -1.82 7.17
C GLY A 58 11.59 -3.05 7.77
N TRP A 59 10.96 -4.23 7.72
CA TRP A 59 11.45 -5.45 8.36
C TRP A 59 11.08 -6.71 7.57
N SER A 60 11.90 -7.08 6.59
CA SER A 60 11.84 -8.40 5.94
C SER A 60 13.00 -9.33 6.32
N GLY A 61 13.65 -9.10 7.48
CA GLY A 61 14.94 -9.70 7.82
C GLY A 61 15.06 -10.55 9.10
N THR A 62 14.01 -10.87 9.83
CA THR A 62 14.15 -11.54 11.16
C THR A 62 13.37 -12.83 11.35
N ASN A 63 12.87 -13.43 10.28
CA ASN A 63 12.51 -14.85 10.28
C ASN A 63 13.46 -15.65 9.37
N PHE A 64 14.77 -15.40 9.45
CA PHE A 64 15.71 -16.50 9.21
C PHE A 64 15.67 -17.38 10.47
N VAL A 65 14.68 -18.27 10.54
CA VAL A 65 14.72 -19.38 11.49
C VAL A 65 15.94 -20.20 11.10
N GLU A 66 17.00 -20.07 11.92
CA GLU A 66 18.18 -20.92 11.90
C GLU A 66 17.73 -22.38 11.74
N VAL A 67 17.99 -22.95 10.57
CA VAL A 67 17.81 -24.39 10.35
C VAL A 67 18.99 -25.05 11.06
N ARG A 68 18.75 -25.58 12.25
CA ARG A 68 19.69 -26.47 12.94
C ARG A 68 19.25 -27.91 12.81
#